data_AF-A0A7J0CF65-F1
#
_entry.id   AF-A0A7J0CF65-F1
#
_cell.length_a   1.000
_cell.length_b   1.000
_cell.length_c   1.000
_cell.angle_alpha   90.00
_cell.angle_beta   90.00
_cell.angle_gamma   90.00
#
_symmetry.space_group_name_H-M   'P 1'
#
loop_
_entity.id
_entity.type
_entity.pdbx_description
1 polymer ?
#
loop_
_entity_poly.entity_id
_entity_poly.type
_entity_poly.pdbx_seq_one_letter_code
_entity_poly.pdbx_strand_id
1 'polypeptide(L)'
;MAEAFCSTDDRVREAQAVMDEALANRTRALAAFAVTVGSDAAVAGLIGLNEREVRVARRTVGKEDARTVAEQLLSSPPKRSSQPILLEPDHAGEPRTEVVCAPVPHPRPETVSPAAPPAVESGASGTAVTWTSGMDSVLQWSWQSGLDLQAVAEELGLQSRDLLLRAQMLAAEGRLMPKTPAYDASQSGRHRRHESMHYNPVPDSPETLYHSPSPHL
;
A
#
# COMPACT_ATOMS: atom_id res chain seq x y z
N MET A 1 -33.27 24.57 -6.09
CA MET A 1 -32.03 24.39 -5.28
C MET A 1 -32.09 23.15 -4.41
N ALA A 2 -33.09 22.96 -3.53
CA ALA A 2 -33.16 21.79 -2.63
C ALA A 2 -32.95 20.42 -3.31
N GLU A 3 -33.61 20.17 -4.44
CA GLU A 3 -33.53 18.89 -5.18
C GLU A 3 -32.10 18.51 -5.62
N ALA A 4 -31.26 19.49 -5.97
CA ALA A 4 -29.88 19.25 -6.37
C ALA A 4 -29.01 18.79 -5.18
N PHE A 5 -29.32 19.24 -3.96
CA PHE A 5 -28.66 18.76 -2.75
C PHE A 5 -29.09 17.34 -2.40
N CYS A 6 -30.39 17.03 -2.47
CA CYS A 6 -30.89 15.66 -2.27
C CYS A 6 -30.25 14.66 -3.25
N SER A 7 -30.24 14.98 -4.55
CA SER A 7 -29.60 14.14 -5.56
C SER A 7 -28.09 13.95 -5.35
N THR A 8 -27.41 14.93 -4.74
CA THR A 8 -25.98 14.80 -4.40
C THR A 8 -25.77 13.89 -3.20
N ASP A 9 -26.58 14.02 -2.14
CA ASP A 9 -26.52 13.16 -0.95
C ASP A 9 -26.85 11.70 -1.26
N ASP A 10 -27.90 11.45 -2.05
CA ASP A 10 -28.27 10.11 -2.50
C ASP A 10 -27.12 9.41 -3.23
N ARG A 11 -26.38 10.14 -4.08
CA ARG A 11 -25.20 9.61 -4.78
C ARG A 11 -24.00 9.35 -3.87
N VAL A 12 -23.81 10.16 -2.82
CA VAL A 12 -22.77 9.90 -1.81
C VAL A 12 -23.11 8.63 -1.01
N ARG A 13 -24.38 8.47 -0.62
CA ARG A 13 -24.87 7.27 0.07
C ARG A 13 -24.73 6.01 -0.80
N GLU A 14 -25.05 6.09 -2.09
CA GLU A 14 -24.86 5.00 -3.04
C GLU A 14 -23.36 4.65 -3.21
N ALA A 15 -22.50 5.65 -3.40
CA ALA A 15 -21.04 5.43 -3.51
C ALA A 15 -20.45 4.77 -2.26
N GLN A 16 -20.89 5.19 -1.06
CA GLN A 16 -20.48 4.58 0.19
C GLN A 16 -20.95 3.12 0.29
N ALA A 17 -22.21 2.83 -0.07
CA ALA A 17 -22.73 1.45 -0.07
C ALA A 17 -21.95 0.53 -1.01
N VAL A 18 -21.56 1.02 -2.20
CA VAL A 18 -20.71 0.28 -3.15
C VAL A 18 -19.31 0.03 -2.59
N MET A 19 -18.71 1.00 -1.89
CA MET A 19 -17.43 0.81 -1.21
C MET A 19 -17.52 -0.23 -0.09
N ASP A 20 -18.56 -0.17 0.74
CA ASP A 20 -18.77 -1.11 1.84
C ASP A 20 -19.04 -2.54 1.33
N GLU A 21 -19.81 -2.69 0.24
CA GLU A 21 -19.98 -3.97 -0.44
C GLU A 21 -18.66 -4.51 -1.02
N ALA A 22 -17.86 -3.66 -1.66
CA ALA A 22 -16.55 -4.05 -2.20
C ALA A 22 -15.58 -4.50 -1.09
N LEU A 23 -15.57 -3.82 0.06
CA LEU A 23 -14.80 -4.21 1.24
C LEU A 23 -15.31 -5.52 1.85
N ALA A 24 -16.62 -5.72 1.94
CA ALA A 24 -17.23 -6.97 2.41
C ALA A 24 -16.91 -8.14 1.45
N ASN A 25 -16.91 -7.90 0.14
CA ASN A 25 -16.55 -8.90 -0.87
C ASN A 25 -15.05 -9.26 -0.80
N ARG A 26 -14.16 -8.26 -0.65
CA ARG A 26 -12.72 -8.48 -0.39
C ARG A 26 -12.52 -9.33 0.87
N THR A 27 -13.21 -9.01 1.95
CA THR A 27 -13.14 -9.75 3.23
C THR A 27 -13.57 -11.21 3.06
N ARG A 28 -14.68 -11.46 2.33
CA ARG A 28 -15.14 -12.82 1.98
C ARG A 28 -14.14 -13.58 1.11
N ALA A 29 -13.55 -12.94 0.10
CA ALA A 29 -12.51 -13.56 -0.73
C ALA A 29 -11.25 -13.93 0.08
N LEU A 30 -10.77 -13.04 0.96
CA LEU A 30 -9.63 -13.31 1.85
C LEU A 30 -9.91 -14.49 2.79
N ALA A 31 -11.11 -14.55 3.37
CA ALA A 31 -11.53 -15.67 4.20
C ALA A 31 -11.58 -16.99 3.41
N ALA A 32 -12.11 -16.96 2.19
CA ALA A 32 -12.15 -18.11 1.29
C ALA A 32 -10.74 -18.63 0.96
N PHE A 33 -9.80 -17.76 0.55
CA PHE A 33 -8.40 -18.15 0.31
C PHE A 33 -7.72 -18.71 1.57
N ALA A 34 -7.96 -18.13 2.75
CA ALA A 34 -7.42 -18.63 4.01
C ALA A 34 -7.94 -20.03 4.38
N VAL A 35 -9.18 -20.37 3.98
CA VAL A 35 -9.78 -21.68 4.23
C VAL A 35 -9.38 -22.72 3.18
N THR A 36 -9.19 -22.34 1.90
CA THR A 36 -8.71 -23.28 0.87
C THR A 36 -7.23 -23.62 1.03
N VAL A 37 -6.39 -22.64 1.37
CA VAL A 37 -4.95 -22.85 1.64
C VAL A 37 -4.72 -23.43 3.04
N GLY A 38 -5.64 -23.19 3.99
CA GLY A 38 -5.53 -23.67 5.37
C GLY A 38 -4.49 -22.93 6.24
N SER A 39 -3.88 -21.85 5.73
CA SER A 39 -2.85 -21.07 6.44
C SER A 39 -3.01 -19.58 6.21
N ASP A 40 -3.26 -18.83 7.30
CA ASP A 40 -3.35 -17.36 7.26
C ASP A 40 -2.02 -16.73 6.82
N ALA A 41 -0.90 -17.27 7.32
CA ALA A 41 0.44 -16.74 7.08
C ALA A 41 0.88 -16.92 5.62
N ALA A 42 0.54 -18.04 4.99
CA ALA A 42 0.85 -18.29 3.58
C ALA A 42 0.05 -17.34 2.66
N VAL A 43 -1.24 -17.15 2.92
CA VAL A 43 -2.08 -16.22 2.18
C VAL A 43 -1.61 -14.78 2.38
N ALA A 44 -1.34 -14.38 3.63
CA ALA A 44 -0.80 -13.06 3.97
C ALA A 44 0.51 -12.74 3.22
N GLY A 45 1.47 -13.67 3.24
CA GLY A 45 2.75 -13.52 2.54
C GLY A 45 2.61 -13.45 1.01
N LEU A 46 1.64 -14.17 0.42
CA LEU A 46 1.40 -14.15 -1.03
C LEU A 46 0.86 -12.78 -1.51
N ILE A 47 0.02 -12.13 -0.71
CA ILE A 47 -0.70 -10.90 -1.10
C ILE A 47 -0.16 -9.62 -0.46
N GLY A 48 0.93 -9.72 0.31
CA GLY A 48 1.56 -8.58 1.01
C GLY A 48 0.72 -7.98 2.14
N LEU A 49 -0.22 -8.75 2.71
CA LEU A 49 -1.04 -8.32 3.86
C LEU A 49 -0.50 -8.87 5.18
N ASN A 50 -1.02 -8.36 6.30
CA ASN A 50 -0.67 -8.86 7.62
C ASN A 50 -1.49 -10.13 7.96
N GLU A 51 -0.86 -11.14 8.57
CA GLU A 51 -1.56 -12.36 9.02
C GLU A 51 -2.77 -12.03 9.92
N ARG A 52 -2.68 -10.97 10.73
CA ARG A 52 -3.79 -10.50 11.57
C ARG A 52 -5.01 -10.11 10.74
N GLU A 53 -4.85 -9.49 9.58
CA GLU A 53 -5.95 -9.05 8.71
C GLU A 53 -6.66 -10.26 8.10
N VAL A 54 -5.91 -11.23 7.59
CA VAL A 54 -6.45 -12.49 7.05
C VAL A 54 -7.16 -13.30 8.14
N ARG A 55 -6.57 -13.36 9.34
CA ARG A 55 -7.17 -14.03 10.51
C ARG A 55 -8.46 -13.34 10.96
N VAL A 56 -8.53 -12.01 10.91
CA VAL A 56 -9.76 -11.24 11.19
C VAL A 56 -10.81 -11.51 10.11
N ALA A 57 -10.45 -11.43 8.82
CA ALA A 57 -11.38 -11.71 7.72
C ALA A 57 -12.05 -13.09 7.85
N ARG A 58 -11.27 -14.15 8.12
CA ARG A 58 -11.82 -15.49 8.36
C ARG A 58 -12.70 -15.58 9.61
N ARG A 59 -12.40 -14.82 10.67
CA ARG A 59 -13.24 -14.77 11.89
C ARG A 59 -14.55 -14.01 11.67
N THR A 60 -14.53 -12.92 10.90
CA THR A 60 -15.70 -12.10 10.59
C THR A 60 -16.67 -12.83 9.65
N VAL A 61 -16.14 -13.58 8.67
CA VAL A 61 -16.95 -14.33 7.70
C VAL A 61 -17.41 -15.68 8.25
N GLY A 62 -16.64 -16.30 9.15
CA GLY A 62 -16.89 -17.67 9.59
C GLY A 62 -16.38 -18.71 8.60
N LYS A 63 -16.40 -19.98 9.00
CA LYS A 63 -15.77 -21.08 8.26
C LYS A 63 -16.68 -21.60 7.14
N GLU A 64 -17.97 -21.70 7.40
CA GLU A 64 -18.97 -22.25 6.50
C GLU A 64 -19.22 -21.31 5.32
N ASP A 65 -19.46 -20.02 5.57
CA ASP A 65 -19.61 -19.01 4.50
C ASP A 65 -18.32 -18.86 3.67
N ALA A 66 -17.15 -18.91 4.30
CA ALA A 66 -15.86 -18.87 3.59
C ALA A 66 -15.67 -20.09 2.67
N ARG A 67 -16.18 -21.28 3.05
CA ARG A 67 -16.20 -22.46 2.17
C ARG A 67 -17.16 -22.27 1.00
N THR A 68 -18.38 -21.79 1.25
CA THR A 68 -19.36 -21.52 0.20
C THR A 68 -18.83 -20.49 -0.81
N VAL A 69 -18.18 -19.43 -0.35
CA VAL A 69 -17.51 -18.44 -1.22
C VAL A 69 -16.33 -19.06 -1.98
N ALA A 70 -15.52 -19.90 -1.33
CA ALA A 70 -14.44 -20.61 -2.01
C ALA A 70 -14.96 -21.53 -3.14
N GLU A 71 -16.01 -22.31 -2.87
CA GLU A 71 -16.65 -23.18 -3.86
C GLU A 71 -17.24 -22.37 -5.02
N GLN A 72 -17.85 -21.21 -4.76
CA GLN A 72 -18.31 -20.29 -5.81
C GLN A 72 -17.16 -19.73 -6.65
N LEU A 73 -16.04 -19.33 -6.03
CA LEU A 73 -14.86 -18.80 -6.72
C LEU A 73 -14.12 -19.86 -7.54
N LEU A 74 -14.21 -21.14 -7.17
CA LEU A 74 -13.63 -22.27 -7.92
C LEU A 74 -14.57 -22.80 -9.02
N SER A 75 -15.89 -22.74 -8.80
CA SER A 75 -16.90 -23.27 -9.74
C SER A 75 -17.33 -22.25 -10.79
N SER A 76 -17.37 -20.97 -10.45
CA SER A 76 -17.50 -19.91 -11.45
C SER A 76 -16.13 -19.66 -12.07
N PRO A 77 -16.00 -19.61 -13.41
CA PRO A 77 -14.84 -18.96 -14.00
C PRO A 77 -14.77 -17.52 -13.45
N PRO A 78 -13.58 -16.90 -13.34
CA PRO A 78 -13.46 -15.53 -12.86
C PRO A 78 -14.21 -14.61 -13.82
N LYS A 79 -15.47 -14.31 -13.48
CA LYS A 79 -16.19 -13.16 -14.00
C LYS A 79 -15.29 -11.99 -13.64
N ARG A 80 -14.58 -11.48 -14.66
CA ARG A 80 -13.89 -10.19 -14.57
C ARG A 80 -14.94 -9.24 -14.04
N SER A 81 -14.78 -8.82 -12.79
CA SER A 81 -15.65 -7.83 -12.17
C SER A 81 -15.71 -6.68 -13.15
N SER A 82 -16.93 -6.22 -13.46
CA SER A 82 -17.13 -5.18 -14.45
C SER A 82 -16.43 -3.91 -14.02
N GLN A 83 -15.15 -3.78 -14.39
CA GLN A 83 -14.58 -2.49 -14.69
C GLN A 83 -15.57 -1.82 -15.63
N PRO A 84 -15.90 -0.54 -15.43
CA PRO A 84 -16.31 0.28 -16.53
C PRO A 84 -15.17 0.19 -17.54
N ILE A 85 -15.34 -0.65 -18.56
CA ILE A 85 -14.59 -0.51 -19.80
C ILE A 85 -15.03 0.85 -20.29
N LEU A 86 -14.20 1.85 -20.01
CA LEU A 86 -14.28 3.14 -20.67
C LEU A 86 -14.18 2.80 -22.15
N LEU A 87 -15.31 2.88 -22.86
CA LEU A 87 -15.35 2.67 -24.30
C LEU A 87 -14.53 3.81 -24.90
N GLU A 88 -13.25 3.55 -25.19
CA GLU A 88 -12.54 4.33 -26.19
C GLU A 88 -13.37 4.23 -27.49
N PRO A 89 -13.79 5.36 -28.07
CA PRO A 89 -14.28 5.33 -29.43
C PRO A 89 -13.11 5.00 -30.35
N ASP A 90 -13.07 3.75 -30.80
CA ASP A 90 -12.21 3.29 -31.88
C ASP A 90 -12.43 4.16 -33.13
N HIS A 91 -11.47 5.04 -33.38
CA HIS A 91 -11.28 5.74 -34.64
C HIS A 91 -9.86 5.52 -35.14
N ALA A 92 -9.53 4.25 -35.42
CA ALA A 92 -8.48 3.92 -36.37
C ALA A 92 -8.76 4.61 -37.72
N GLY A 93 -7.89 5.56 -38.11
CA GLY A 93 -8.17 6.43 -39.25
C GLY A 93 -7.00 7.31 -39.73
N GLU A 94 -5.74 6.86 -39.62
CA GLU A 94 -4.68 7.43 -40.46
C GLU A 94 -4.88 6.98 -41.92
N PRO A 95 -4.56 7.85 -42.90
CA PRO A 95 -3.31 7.63 -43.61
C PRO A 95 -2.44 8.90 -43.80
N ARG A 96 -1.13 8.72 -43.65
CA ARG A 96 -0.08 9.71 -43.96
C ARG A 96 0.10 9.91 -45.47
N THR A 97 0.18 11.18 -45.92
CA THR A 97 0.96 11.69 -47.08
C THR A 97 0.79 13.24 -47.09
N GLU A 98 1.71 14.11 -47.55
CA GLU A 98 3.06 13.97 -48.10
C GLU A 98 3.88 15.27 -47.91
N VAL A 99 5.19 15.20 -48.21
CA VAL A 99 6.25 16.21 -48.12
C VAL A 99 6.03 17.46 -49.02
N VAL A 100 6.40 18.66 -48.52
CA VAL A 100 6.95 19.76 -49.36
C VAL A 100 8.07 20.50 -48.62
N CYS A 101 9.21 20.74 -49.28
CA CYS A 101 10.36 21.50 -48.79
C CYS A 101 10.45 22.92 -49.40
N ALA A 102 10.68 23.96 -48.57
CA ALA A 102 11.48 25.19 -48.83
C ALA A 102 11.11 26.07 -50.08
N PRO A 103 11.72 27.27 -50.33
CA PRO A 103 12.72 28.05 -49.56
C PRO A 103 12.36 29.55 -49.34
N VAL A 104 13.33 30.32 -48.82
CA VAL A 104 13.29 31.75 -48.41
C VAL A 104 13.36 32.74 -49.61
N PRO A 105 13.07 34.04 -49.43
CA PRO A 105 14.18 35.01 -49.30
C PRO A 105 13.99 36.14 -48.26
N HIS A 106 15.10 36.79 -47.88
CA HIS A 106 15.19 37.91 -46.92
C HIS A 106 14.79 39.28 -47.55
N PRO A 107 14.77 40.37 -46.77
CA PRO A 107 16.00 41.18 -46.72
C PRO A 107 16.45 41.62 -45.31
N ARG A 108 17.78 41.79 -45.18
CA ARG A 108 18.53 42.33 -44.04
C ARG A 108 19.11 43.70 -44.45
N PRO A 109 19.24 44.67 -43.55
CA PRO A 109 20.59 45.17 -43.19
C PRO A 109 20.73 45.40 -41.67
N GLU A 110 21.55 44.67 -40.94
CA GLU A 110 23.02 44.84 -40.80
C GLU A 110 23.46 46.06 -39.97
N THR A 111 23.98 45.79 -38.76
CA THR A 111 24.94 46.65 -38.07
C THR A 111 25.93 45.77 -37.29
N VAL A 112 27.22 46.02 -37.55
CA VAL A 112 28.47 45.35 -37.11
C VAL A 112 28.95 45.97 -35.77
N SER A 113 29.54 45.34 -34.75
CA SER A 113 30.07 43.97 -34.43
C SER A 113 30.43 43.94 -32.90
N PRO A 114 31.28 43.05 -32.32
CA PRO A 114 31.69 41.66 -32.65
C PRO A 114 31.67 40.65 -31.45
N ALA A 115 31.74 39.36 -31.78
CA ALA A 115 32.41 38.27 -31.03
C ALA A 115 32.21 38.09 -29.49
N ALA A 116 31.30 37.18 -29.13
CA ALA A 116 31.46 36.23 -28.03
C ALA A 116 30.81 34.88 -28.45
N PRO A 117 31.34 33.71 -28.04
CA PRO A 117 30.77 32.41 -28.43
C PRO A 117 29.39 32.18 -27.78
N PRO A 118 28.53 31.33 -28.36
CA PRO A 118 27.30 30.93 -27.70
C PRO A 118 27.64 30.14 -26.45
N ALA A 119 27.47 30.76 -25.29
CA ALA A 119 27.41 30.04 -24.03
C ALA A 119 26.23 29.07 -24.13
N VAL A 120 26.53 27.78 -24.11
CA VAL A 120 25.56 26.76 -23.73
C VAL A 120 25.05 27.13 -22.35
N GLU A 121 23.83 27.65 -22.25
CA GLU A 121 23.16 27.92 -20.99
C GLU A 121 22.64 26.60 -20.39
N SER A 122 23.58 25.65 -20.22
CA SER A 122 23.52 24.67 -19.14
C SER A 122 23.51 25.48 -17.84
N GLY A 123 22.30 25.84 -17.42
CA GLY A 123 22.01 26.53 -16.18
C GLY A 123 22.48 25.69 -15.00
N ALA A 124 23.77 25.81 -14.68
CA ALA A 124 24.35 25.38 -13.42
C ALA A 124 23.83 26.30 -12.30
N SER A 125 22.52 26.20 -12.02
CA SER A 125 21.92 26.69 -10.79
C SER A 125 22.42 25.82 -9.64
N GLY A 126 23.67 26.02 -9.27
CA GLY A 126 24.19 25.79 -7.92
C GLY A 126 23.59 26.81 -6.95
N THR A 127 22.27 27.01 -7.01
CA THR A 127 21.51 27.68 -5.96
C THR A 127 21.63 26.79 -4.73
N ALA A 128 22.36 27.26 -3.71
CA ALA A 128 22.50 26.54 -2.45
C ALA A 128 21.11 26.22 -1.91
N VAL A 129 20.73 24.93 -1.98
CA VAL A 129 19.37 24.48 -1.63
C VAL A 129 19.13 24.83 -0.17
N THR A 130 18.31 25.85 0.05
CA THR A 130 18.01 26.34 1.39
C THR A 130 16.99 25.39 2.00
N TRP A 131 17.49 24.34 2.66
CA TRP A 131 16.65 23.23 3.07
C TRP A 131 15.67 23.64 4.16
N THR A 132 14.38 23.39 3.93
CA THR A 132 13.30 23.79 4.86
C THR A 132 12.75 22.59 5.64
N SER A 133 12.12 22.86 6.78
CA SER A 133 11.42 21.82 7.57
C SER A 133 10.30 21.12 6.78
N GLY A 134 9.69 21.80 5.80
CA GLY A 134 8.72 21.18 4.89
C GLY A 134 9.37 20.13 3.99
N MET A 135 10.54 20.43 3.41
CA MET A 135 11.30 19.50 2.57
C MET A 135 11.81 18.29 3.37
N ASP A 136 12.28 18.51 4.61
CA ASP A 136 12.57 17.42 5.57
C ASP A 136 11.37 16.49 5.76
N SER A 137 10.17 17.06 5.87
CA SER A 137 8.93 16.30 6.13
C SER A 137 8.51 15.49 4.90
N VAL A 138 8.62 16.06 3.70
CA VAL A 138 8.39 15.35 2.43
C VAL A 138 9.38 14.19 2.27
N LEU A 139 10.67 14.44 2.55
CA LEU A 139 11.72 13.42 2.46
C LEU A 139 11.55 12.30 3.50
N GLN A 140 11.10 12.63 4.72
CA GLN A 140 10.78 11.64 5.74
C GLN A 140 9.56 10.80 5.36
N TRP A 141 8.53 11.42 4.78
CA TRP A 141 7.32 10.73 4.33
C TRP A 141 7.55 9.85 3.09
N SER A 142 8.31 10.32 2.09
CA SER A 142 8.66 9.53 0.91
C SER A 142 9.49 8.31 1.28
N TRP A 143 10.46 8.48 2.19
CA TRP A 143 11.26 7.39 2.74
C TRP A 143 10.41 6.34 3.49
N GLN A 144 9.46 6.77 4.33
CA GLN A 144 8.53 5.86 5.02
C GLN A 144 7.56 5.15 4.06
N SER A 145 7.22 5.79 2.94
CA SER A 145 6.28 5.26 1.94
C SER A 145 6.94 4.41 0.86
N GLY A 146 8.28 4.33 0.84
CA GLY A 146 9.03 3.62 -0.20
C GLY A 146 8.98 4.28 -1.59
N LEU A 147 8.75 5.60 -1.63
CA LEU A 147 8.72 6.38 -2.88
C LEU A 147 10.13 6.59 -3.44
N ASP A 148 10.23 6.64 -4.77
CA ASP A 148 11.50 6.93 -5.45
C ASP A 148 11.96 8.36 -5.15
N LEU A 149 13.15 8.47 -4.56
CA LEU A 149 13.79 9.72 -4.22
C LEU A 149 14.21 10.54 -5.45
N GLN A 150 14.41 9.90 -6.62
CA GLN A 150 14.68 10.62 -7.85
C GLN A 150 13.43 11.34 -8.37
N ALA A 151 12.29 10.65 -8.46
CA ALA A 151 11.01 11.28 -8.80
C ALA A 151 10.67 12.45 -7.85
N VAL A 152 10.90 12.28 -6.53
CA VAL A 152 10.70 13.37 -5.55
C VAL A 152 11.68 14.53 -5.76
N ALA A 153 12.91 14.29 -6.23
CA ALA A 153 13.84 15.36 -6.57
C ALA A 153 13.37 16.15 -7.80
N GLU A 154 12.90 15.45 -8.83
CA GLU A 154 12.37 16.06 -10.07
C GLU A 154 11.12 16.93 -9.78
N GLU A 155 10.16 16.43 -8.99
CA GLU A 155 8.95 17.17 -8.56
C GLU A 155 9.28 18.42 -7.71
N LEU A 156 10.34 18.37 -6.90
CA LEU A 156 10.79 19.52 -6.09
C LEU A 156 11.75 20.46 -6.85
N GLY A 157 12.10 20.16 -8.11
CA GLY A 157 13.09 20.91 -8.88
C GLY A 157 14.51 20.84 -8.30
N LEU A 158 14.82 19.81 -7.52
CA LEU A 158 16.09 19.63 -6.81
C LEU A 158 17.01 18.65 -7.55
N GLN A 159 18.31 18.78 -7.30
CA GLN A 159 19.27 17.76 -7.74
C GLN A 159 19.17 16.53 -6.83
N SER A 160 19.08 15.33 -7.42
CA SER A 160 19.02 14.05 -6.68
C SER A 160 20.20 13.88 -5.71
N ARG A 161 21.36 14.45 -6.04
CA ARG A 161 22.55 14.48 -5.19
C ARG A 161 22.33 15.24 -3.87
N ASP A 162 21.66 16.39 -3.92
CA ASP A 162 21.45 17.23 -2.73
C ASP A 162 20.40 16.59 -1.81
N LEU A 163 19.37 16.00 -2.41
CA LEU A 163 18.34 15.23 -1.71
C LEU A 163 18.93 13.97 -1.03
N LEU A 164 19.83 13.25 -1.70
CA LEU A 164 20.57 12.12 -1.11
C LEU A 164 21.51 12.54 0.03
N LEU A 165 22.23 13.66 -0.13
CA LEU A 165 23.10 14.20 0.93
C LEU A 165 22.28 14.58 2.17
N ARG A 166 21.12 15.21 1.99
CA ARG A 166 20.21 15.52 3.09
C ARG A 166 19.60 14.27 3.71
N ALA A 167 19.22 13.26 2.91
CA ALA A 167 18.76 11.99 3.43
C ALA A 167 19.81 11.32 4.31
N GLN A 168 21.09 11.35 3.92
CA GLN A 168 22.19 10.86 4.75
C GLN A 168 22.31 11.64 6.08
N MET A 169 22.16 12.96 6.08
CA MET A 169 22.10 13.75 7.31
C MET A 169 20.94 13.33 8.21
N LEU A 170 19.71 13.23 7.67
CA LEU A 170 18.53 12.83 8.44
C LEU A 170 18.62 11.38 8.95
N ALA A 171 19.32 10.49 8.23
CA ALA A 171 19.62 9.14 8.70
C ALA A 171 20.63 9.15 9.86
N ALA A 172 21.66 10.00 9.80
CA ALA A 172 22.62 10.21 10.91
C ALA A 172 21.97 10.88 12.13
N GLU A 173 20.99 11.77 11.93
CA GLU A 173 20.10 12.32 12.96
C GLU A 173 19.10 11.28 13.53
N GLY A 174 19.06 10.06 12.98
CA GLY A 174 18.12 9.00 13.37
C GLY A 174 16.67 9.20 12.91
N ARG A 175 16.39 10.24 12.11
CA ARG A 175 15.04 10.62 11.65
C ARG A 175 14.51 9.78 10.49
N LEU A 176 15.40 9.20 9.68
CA LEU A 176 15.05 8.22 8.63
C LEU A 176 15.26 6.76 9.05
N MET A 177 15.58 6.49 10.31
CA MET A 177 15.55 5.10 10.78
C MET A 177 14.11 4.59 10.68
N PRO A 178 13.87 3.39 10.10
CA PRO A 178 12.58 2.75 10.26
C PRO A 178 12.38 2.60 11.77
N LYS A 179 11.27 3.13 12.28
CA LYS A 179 10.86 2.90 13.66
C LYS A 179 10.51 1.41 13.75
N THR A 180 11.51 0.59 14.05
CA THR A 180 11.32 -0.82 14.32
C THR A 180 10.21 -0.90 15.36
N PRO A 181 9.09 -1.60 15.08
CA PRO A 181 8.12 -1.84 16.12
C PRO A 181 8.89 -2.54 17.24
N ALA A 182 8.82 -1.99 18.46
CA ALA A 182 9.61 -2.43 19.61
C ALA A 182 9.11 -3.78 20.14
N TYR A 183 9.24 -4.81 19.31
CA TYR A 183 8.69 -6.14 19.51
C TYR A 183 9.79 -7.21 19.62
N ASP A 184 11.02 -6.90 19.16
CA ASP A 184 12.11 -7.88 19.04
C ASP A 184 13.41 -7.52 19.78
N ALA A 185 13.31 -6.70 20.84
CA ALA A 185 14.42 -6.47 21.78
C ALA A 185 14.30 -7.29 23.09
N SER A 186 13.17 -8.01 23.29
CA SER A 186 12.87 -8.71 24.55
C SER A 186 12.89 -10.24 24.45
N GLN A 187 13.14 -10.83 23.26
CA GLN A 187 13.28 -12.28 23.09
C GLN A 187 14.76 -12.73 22.93
N SER A 188 15.72 -11.89 23.34
CA SER A 188 17.13 -12.27 23.39
C SER A 188 17.39 -13.33 24.48
N GLY A 189 17.34 -14.58 24.04
CA GLY A 189 17.70 -15.84 24.69
C GLY A 189 18.17 -15.81 26.14
N ARG A 190 17.26 -16.03 27.10
CA ARG A 190 17.64 -16.40 28.49
C ARG A 190 16.64 -17.23 29.30
N HIS A 191 15.88 -18.12 28.66
CA HIS A 191 15.23 -19.23 29.38
C HIS A 191 16.01 -20.53 29.18
N ARG A 192 16.96 -20.70 30.12
CA ARG A 192 17.70 -21.95 30.33
C ARG A 192 16.72 -23.07 30.65
N ARG A 193 17.05 -24.28 30.19
CA ARG A 193 16.36 -25.52 30.52
C ARG A 193 16.36 -25.75 32.04
N HIS A 194 15.18 -25.91 32.61
CA HIS A 194 14.82 -26.92 33.62
C HIS A 194 13.34 -27.25 33.31
N GLU A 195 12.89 -28.51 33.15
CA GLU A 195 12.90 -29.58 34.16
C GLU A 195 11.94 -29.23 35.32
N SER A 196 10.92 -30.00 35.68
CA SER A 196 10.52 -31.38 35.31
C SER A 196 9.00 -31.58 35.44
N MET A 197 8.53 -32.81 35.16
CA MET A 197 7.22 -33.40 35.46
C MET A 197 6.24 -32.61 36.34
N HIS A 198 4.96 -32.60 35.94
CA HIS A 198 3.86 -33.21 36.72
C HIS A 198 2.72 -33.59 35.76
N TYR A 199 2.75 -34.83 35.26
CA TYR A 199 1.54 -35.47 34.71
C TYR A 199 0.60 -35.73 35.90
N ASN A 200 -0.61 -35.17 35.87
CA ASN A 200 -1.63 -35.51 36.85
C ASN A 200 -2.47 -36.67 36.24
N PRO A 201 -2.35 -37.91 36.72
CA PRO A 201 -3.19 -38.99 36.24
C PRO A 201 -4.63 -38.72 36.67
N VAL A 202 -5.55 -38.64 35.70
CA VAL A 202 -6.98 -38.52 35.97
C VAL A 202 -7.43 -39.79 36.69
N PRO A 203 -7.99 -39.71 37.92
CA PRO A 203 -8.52 -40.86 38.60
C PRO A 203 -9.85 -41.27 37.95
N ASP A 204 -9.79 -42.35 37.17
CA ASP A 204 -10.95 -42.99 36.55
C ASP A 204 -11.71 -43.81 37.62
N SER A 205 -12.47 -43.14 38.50
CA SER A 205 -13.40 -43.79 39.43
C SER A 205 -14.62 -42.89 39.74
N PRO A 206 -15.86 -43.35 39.51
CA PRO A 206 -17.09 -42.57 39.66
C PRO A 206 -17.60 -42.42 41.11
N GLU A 207 -16.83 -42.87 42.11
CA GLU A 207 -17.32 -43.06 43.49
C GLU A 207 -17.33 -41.79 44.36
N THR A 208 -16.73 -40.68 43.91
CA THR A 208 -16.65 -39.43 44.69
C THR A 208 -17.91 -38.55 44.62
N LEU A 209 -18.90 -38.91 43.78
CA LEU A 209 -20.15 -38.16 43.62
C LEU A 209 -21.17 -38.34 44.77
N TYR A 210 -20.90 -39.20 45.76
CA TYR A 210 -21.80 -39.51 46.88
C TYR A 210 -21.23 -39.20 48.28
N HIS A 211 -20.37 -38.18 48.40
CA HIS A 211 -20.02 -37.60 49.70
C HIS A 211 -20.63 -36.21 49.90
N SER A 212 -21.85 -36.24 50.43
CA SER A 212 -22.52 -35.10 51.04
C SER A 212 -22.21 -35.07 52.54
N PRO A 213 -21.34 -34.16 53.02
CA PRO A 213 -21.22 -33.90 54.45
C PRO A 213 -22.40 -33.02 54.89
N SER A 214 -23.36 -33.64 55.58
CA SER A 214 -24.40 -32.88 56.30
C SER A 214 -23.76 -32.00 57.38
N PRO A 215 -24.27 -30.78 57.62
CA PRO A 215 -23.81 -29.98 58.73
C PRO A 215 -24.37 -30.55 60.04
N HIS A 216 -23.60 -30.55 61.12
CA HIS A 216 -24.08 -30.21 62.47
C HIS A 216 -22.93 -30.15 63.51
N LEU A 217 -22.83 -28.98 64.16
CA LEU A 217 -22.34 -28.70 65.52
C LEU A 217 -20.96 -29.25 65.93
#